data_AF-A0A920MUU9-F1
#
_entry.id   AF-A0A920MUU9-F1
#
_cell.length_a   1.000
_cell.length_b   1.000
_cell.length_c   1.000
_cell.angle_alpha   90.00
_cell.angle_beta   90.00
_cell.angle_gamma   90.00
#
_symmetry.space_group_name_H-M   'P 1'
#
loop_
_entity.id
_entity.type
_entity.pdbx_description
1 polymer ?
#
loop_
_entity_poly.entity_id
_entity_poly.type
_entity_poly.pdbx_seq_one_letter_code
_entity_poly.pdbx_strand_id
1 'polypeptide(L)' 'MKTFWKLVFSTTIIFSQTGIEIARMFDAKKTPRDMSNVSNMILTNSKGKVELTKWCQDL' A
#
# COMPACT_ATOMS: atom_id res chain seq x y z
N MET A 1 10.36 18.38 -37.99
CA MET A 1 10.80 18.19 -36.58
C MET A 1 10.24 19.24 -35.61
N LYS A 2 10.19 20.54 -35.95
CA LYS A 2 9.70 21.60 -35.03
C LYS A 2 8.22 21.47 -34.63
N THR A 3 7.39 20.95 -35.52
CA THR A 3 5.94 20.74 -35.29
C THR A 3 5.65 19.62 -34.31
N PHE A 4 6.50 18.59 -34.28
CA PHE A 4 6.36 17.45 -33.35
C PHE A 4 6.53 17.91 -31.89
N TRP A 5 7.55 18.73 -31.63
CA TRP A 5 7.81 19.29 -30.31
C TRP A 5 6.66 20.14 -29.77
N LYS A 6 6.02 20.94 -30.63
CA LYS A 6 4.83 21.72 -30.24
C LYS A 6 3.66 20.83 -29.83
N LEU A 7 3.50 19.69 -30.50
CA LEU A 7 2.43 18.73 -30.24
C LEU A 7 2.63 18.03 -28.88
N VAL A 8 3.86 17.63 -28.57
CA VAL A 8 4.22 17.05 -27.27
C VAL A 8 3.95 18.04 -26.12
N PHE A 9 4.41 19.29 -26.24
CA PHE A 9 4.15 20.32 -25.22
C PHE A 9 2.66 20.67 -25.06
N SER A 10 1.86 20.57 -26.12
CA SER A 10 0.42 20.83 -26.02
C SER A 10 -0.31 19.76 -25.19
N THR A 11 0.13 18.51 -25.25
CA THR A 11 -0.55 17.41 -24.53
C THR A 11 -0.38 17.49 -23.02
N THR A 12 0.74 18.00 -22.52
CA THR A 12 0.98 18.11 -21.07
C THR A 12 0.05 19.12 -20.39
N ILE A 13 -0.44 20.11 -21.14
CA ILE A 13 -1.38 21.12 -20.65
C ILE A 13 -2.81 20.56 -20.61
N ILE A 14 -3.18 19.70 -21.57
CA ILE A 14 -4.53 19.15 -21.69
C ILE A 14 -4.77 18.01 -20.68
N PHE A 15 -3.73 17.23 -20.38
CA PHE A 15 -3.80 16.07 -19.48
C PHE A 15 -3.26 16.35 -18.07
N SER A 16 -3.16 17.61 -17.65
CA SER A 16 -2.73 17.92 -16.29
C SER A 16 -3.83 17.56 -15.28
N GLN A 17 -3.56 16.57 -14.42
CA GLN A 17 -4.39 16.34 -13.24
C GLN A 17 -4.33 17.56 -12.31
N THR A 18 -5.45 17.89 -11.68
CA THR A 18 -5.47 18.95 -10.66
C THR A 18 -4.88 18.44 -9.35
N GLY A 19 -4.28 19.32 -8.53
CA GLY A 19 -3.73 18.92 -7.22
C GLY A 19 -4.78 18.27 -6.30
N ILE A 20 -6.05 18.66 -6.43
CA ILE A 20 -7.19 18.08 -5.70
C ILE A 20 -7.46 16.64 -6.14
N GLU A 21 -7.33 16.35 -7.43
CA GLU A 21 -7.51 15.01 -7.96
C GLU A 21 -6.42 14.05 -7.47
N ILE A 22 -5.17 14.53 -7.41
CA ILE A 22 -4.04 13.79 -6.84
C ILE A 22 -4.27 13.51 -5.34
N ALA A 23 -4.72 14.52 -4.58
CA ALA A 23 -5.04 14.33 -3.17
C ALA A 23 -6.14 13.28 -2.97
N ARG A 24 -7.21 13.32 -3.77
CA ARG A 24 -8.28 12.31 -3.74
C ARG A 24 -7.79 10.93 -4.12
N MET A 25 -6.92 10.82 -5.12
CA MET A 25 -6.33 9.53 -5.53
C MET A 25 -5.39 8.97 -4.46
N PHE A 26 -4.65 9.84 -3.77
CA PHE A 26 -3.76 9.49 -2.68
C PHE A 26 -4.55 9.01 -1.45
N ASP A 27 -5.60 9.74 -1.07
CA ASP A 27 -6.47 9.38 0.05
C ASP A 27 -7.26 8.09 -0.24
N ALA A 28 -7.69 7.89 -1.49
CA ALA A 28 -8.36 6.67 -1.93
C ALA A 28 -7.41 5.48 -2.08
N LYS A 29 -6.09 5.70 -2.05
CA LYS A 29 -5.12 4.61 -2.11
C LYS A 29 -5.28 3.79 -0.83
N LYS A 30 -5.69 2.52 -1.01
CA LYS A 30 -5.74 1.56 0.08
C LYS A 30 -4.39 1.57 0.80
N THR A 31 -4.39 1.95 2.08
CA THR A 31 -3.22 1.79 2.92
C THR A 31 -2.79 0.34 2.80
N PRO A 32 -1.47 0.07 2.61
CA PRO A 32 -1.02 -1.31 2.64
C PRO A 32 -1.58 -1.91 3.91
N ARG A 33 -2.34 -3.01 3.79
CA ARG A 33 -2.80 -3.73 4.96
C ARG A 33 -1.51 -4.13 5.64
N ASP A 34 -1.24 -3.56 6.80
CA ASP A 34 -0.09 -3.96 7.59
C ASP A 34 -0.19 -5.48 7.67
N MET A 35 0.85 -6.14 7.13
CA MET A 35 1.04 -7.54 7.40
C MET A 35 1.45 -7.57 8.86
N SER A 36 0.48 -7.45 9.76
CA SER A 36 0.65 -7.89 11.13
C SER A 36 0.96 -9.36 10.97
N ASN A 37 2.25 -9.67 11.05
CA ASN A 37 2.74 -11.03 10.97
C ASN A 37 2.33 -11.65 12.31
N VAL A 38 1.05 -12.03 12.41
CA VAL A 38 0.49 -12.70 13.57
C VAL A 38 1.10 -14.10 13.57
N SER A 39 2.28 -14.19 14.19
CA SER A 39 2.94 -15.46 14.41
C SER A 39 2.14 -16.20 15.47
N ASN A 40 1.49 -17.28 15.08
CA ASN A 40 0.83 -18.19 16.02
C ASN A 40 1.89 -19.14 16.57
N MET A 41 2.23 -19.00 17.84
CA MET A 41 3.14 -19.92 18.50
C MET A 41 2.33 -21.03 19.17
N ILE A 42 2.61 -22.28 18.78
CA ILE A 42 2.02 -23.48 19.39
C ILE A 42 2.98 -23.99 20.45
N LEU A 43 2.71 -23.72 21.72
CA LEU A 43 3.51 -24.25 22.82
C LEU A 43 2.93 -25.59 23.26
N THR A 44 3.71 -26.67 23.14
CA THR A 44 3.33 -28.00 23.64
C THR A 44 4.28 -28.39 24.77
N ASN A 45 3.77 -28.49 26.00
CA ASN A 45 4.53 -29.07 27.11
C ASN A 45 4.54 -30.60 27.00
N SER A 46 5.59 -31.27 27.50
CA SER A 46 5.76 -32.73 27.65
C SER A 46 4.52 -33.50 28.18
N LYS A 47 3.60 -32.83 28.86
CA LYS A 47 2.31 -33.35 29.34
C LYS A 47 1.18 -33.29 28.30
N GLY A 48 1.46 -32.91 27.05
CA GLY A 48 0.50 -32.86 25.94
C GLY A 48 -0.47 -31.68 25.95
N LYS A 49 -0.26 -30.68 26.81
CA LYS A 49 -1.07 -29.45 26.81
C LYS A 49 -0.60 -28.52 25.71
N VAL A 50 -1.53 -28.13 24.83
CA VAL A 50 -1.29 -27.23 23.71
C VAL A 50 -1.91 -25.87 24.01
N GLU A 51 -1.09 -24.82 23.98
CA GLU A 51 -1.55 -23.44 24.14
C GLU A 51 -1.25 -22.64 22.86
N LEU A 52 -2.26 -21.90 22.38
CA LEU A 52 -2.17 -21.06 21.19
C LEU A 52 -2.00 -19.60 21.62
N THR A 53 -0.78 -19.07 21.53
CA THR A 53 -0.51 -17.65 21.80
C THR A 53 -0.41 -16.88 20.48
N LYS A 54 -1.27 -15.87 20.30
CA LYS A 54 -1.20 -14.93 19.18
C LYS A 54 -0.27 -13.77 19.55
N TRP A 55 0.87 -13.67 18.88
CA TRP A 55 1.76 -12.53 19.03
C TRP A 55 1.54 -11.56 17.85
N CYS A 56 1.12 -10.33 18.14
CA CYS A 56 1.12 -9.24 17.17
C CYS A 56 2.49 -8.58 17.22
N GLN A 57 3.30 -8.76 16.17
CA GLN A 57 4.54 -8.02 16.02
C GLN A 57 4.20 -6.70 15.33
N ASP A 58 3.99 -5.66 16.12
CA ASP A 58 3.83 -4.29 15.61
C ASP A 58 5.23 -3.81 15.19
N LEU A 59 5.47 -3.75 13.88
CA LEU A 59 6.66 -3.16 13.26
C LEU A 59 6.35 -1.75 12.78
#